data_AF-A0A832GXK7-F1
#
_entry.id   AF-A0A832GXK7-F1
#
_cell.length_a   1.000
_cell.length_b   1.000
_cell.length_c   1.000
_cell.angle_alpha   90.00
_cell.angle_beta   90.00
_cell.angle_gamma   90.00
#
_symmetry.space_group_name_H-M   'P 1'
#
loop_
_entity.id
_entity.type
_entity.pdbx_description
1 polymer ?
#
loop_
_entity_poly.entity_id
_entity_poly.type
_entity_poly.pdbx_seq_one_letter_code
_entity_poly.pdbx_strand_id
1 'polypeptide(L)' 'KLLNPGEGESVELTIDLRDLASFDESEGVWLVEKGVYEVRVGASSRDVRLVGTFTVENDVKFKP' A
#
# COMPACT_ATOMS: atom_id res chain seq x y z
N LYS A 1 4.57 -0.90 22.64
CA LYS A 1 5.23 -1.61 23.75
C LYS A 1 6.74 -1.68 23.44
N LEU A 2 7.64 -1.69 24.42
CA LEU A 2 9.06 -2.01 24.15
C LEU A 2 9.24 -3.52 24.29
N LEU A 3 9.76 -4.19 23.27
CA LEU A 3 9.90 -5.65 23.24
C LEU A 3 11.16 -6.10 23.96
N ASN A 4 11.02 -7.10 24.84
CA ASN A 4 12.15 -7.77 25.46
C ASN A 4 12.82 -8.74 24.47
N PRO A 5 14.06 -9.20 24.75
CA PRO A 5 14.70 -10.24 23.93
C PRO A 5 13.81 -11.48 23.79
N GLY A 6 13.54 -11.88 22.54
CA GLY A 6 12.68 -13.02 22.21
C GLY A 6 11.18 -12.72 22.13
N GLU A 7 10.75 -11.51 22.49
CA GLU A 7 9.36 -11.10 22.28
C GLU A 7 9.11 -10.62 20.85
N GLY A 8 7.95 -11.00 20.31
CA GLY A 8 7.41 -10.47 19.06
C GLY A 8 6.06 -9.80 19.30
N GLU A 9 5.67 -8.93 18.38
CA GLU A 9 4.36 -8.27 18.38
C GLU A 9 3.80 -8.29 16.96
N SER A 10 2.50 -8.57 16.83
CA SER A 10 1.79 -8.48 15.57
C SER A 10 1.32 -7.05 15.35
N VAL A 11 1.54 -6.53 14.15
CA VAL A 11 1.10 -5.19 13.74
C VAL A 11 0.10 -5.33 12.60
N GLU A 12 -1.01 -4.63 12.71
CA GLU A 12 -2.03 -4.51 11.66
C GLU A 12 -2.03 -3.06 11.16
N LEU A 13 -2.00 -2.90 9.84
CA LEU A 13 -2.06 -1.61 9.16
C LEU A 13 -3.18 -1.65 8.14
N THR A 14 -4.03 -0.63 8.17
CA THR A 14 -5.10 -0.45 7.19
C THR A 14 -4.76 0.77 6.34
N ILE A 15 -4.81 0.60 5.02
CA ILE A 15 -4.59 1.66 4.03
C ILE A 15 -5.84 1.72 3.17
N ASP A 16 -6.41 2.92 3.02
CA ASP A 16 -7.57 3.10 2.15
C ASP A 16 -7.15 3.02 0.68
N LEU A 17 -7.99 2.41 -0.16
CA LEU A 17 -7.70 2.25 -1.59
C LEU A 17 -7.39 3.61 -2.26
N ARG A 18 -8.04 4.69 -1.82
CA ARG A 18 -7.83 6.06 -2.33
C ARG A 18 -6.39 6.55 -2.10
N ASP A 19 -5.71 6.11 -1.04
CA ASP A 19 -4.34 6.52 -0.73
C ASP A 19 -3.31 5.92 -1.68
N LEU A 20 -3.71 4.92 -2.49
CA LEU A 20 -2.87 4.33 -3.53
C LEU A 20 -2.93 5.11 -4.85
N ALA A 21 -3.77 6.15 -4.93
CA ALA A 21 -4.06 6.83 -6.19
C ALA A 21 -2.90 7.72 -6.65
N SER A 22 -2.67 7.73 -7.96
CA SER A 22 -1.90 8.76 -8.66
C SER A 22 -2.86 9.78 -9.28
N PHE A 23 -2.49 11.06 -9.33
CA PHE A 23 -3.34 12.07 -9.95
C PHE A 23 -3.24 12.01 -11.49
N ASP A 24 -4.36 11.83 -12.17
CA ASP A 24 -4.46 11.90 -13.63
C ASP A 24 -4.82 13.33 -14.05
N GLU A 25 -3.84 14.07 -14.57
CA GLU A 25 -4.02 15.47 -14.99
C GLU A 25 -4.95 15.62 -16.20
N SER A 26 -5.05 14.61 -17.06
CA SER A 26 -5.86 14.68 -18.29
C SER A 26 -7.35 14.65 -17.99
N GLU A 27 -7.74 13.90 -16.95
CA GLU A 27 -9.12 13.77 -16.50
C GLU A 27 -9.42 14.62 -15.25
N GLY A 28 -8.39 15.11 -14.55
CA GLY A 28 -8.54 15.90 -13.33
C GLY A 28 -9.07 15.10 -12.14
N VAL A 29 -8.65 13.83 -12.00
CA VAL A 29 -9.14 12.89 -10.98
C VAL A 29 -7.99 12.14 -10.30
N TRP A 30 -8.26 11.57 -9.13
CA TRP A 30 -7.36 10.61 -8.48
C TRP A 30 -7.61 9.20 -9.04
N LEU A 31 -6.60 8.70 -9.74
CA LEU A 31 -6.37 7.42 -10.41
C LEU A 31 -5.88 6.24 -9.55
N VAL A 32 -6.68 5.20 -9.25
CA VAL A 32 -6.10 3.87 -8.96
C VAL A 32 -6.31 2.98 -10.19
N GLU A 33 -5.23 2.60 -10.85
CA GLU A 33 -5.27 1.75 -12.05
C GLU A 33 -5.54 0.29 -11.69
N LYS A 34 -6.20 -0.44 -12.58
CA LYS A 34 -6.27 -1.90 -12.48
C LYS A 34 -4.88 -2.50 -12.63
N GLY A 35 -4.59 -3.54 -11.86
CA GLY A 35 -3.31 -4.21 -11.93
C GLY A 35 -2.94 -4.97 -10.67
N VAL A 36 -1.75 -5.55 -10.71
CA VAL A 36 -1.15 -6.21 -9.55
C VAL A 36 -0.24 -5.23 -8.84
N TYR A 37 -0.53 -5.00 -7.57
CA TYR A 37 0.25 -4.13 -6.69
C TYR A 37 1.12 -4.96 -5.75
N GLU A 38 2.31 -4.46 -5.44
CA GLU A 38 3.23 -5.07 -4.49
C GLU A 38 3.19 -4.32 -3.15
N VAL A 39 2.94 -5.05 -2.07
CA VAL A 39 3.10 -4.57 -0.69
C VAL A 39 4.48 -4.97 -0.21
N ARG A 40 5.30 -4.00 0.17
CA ARG A 40 6.68 -4.21 0.66
C ARG A 40 6.78 -3.78 2.12
N VAL A 41 7.07 -4.72 3.02
CA VAL A 41 7.33 -4.42 4.44
C VAL A 41 8.81 -4.57 4.72
N GLY A 42 9.45 -3.47 5.14
CA GLY A 42 10.89 -3.41 5.36
C GLY A 42 11.26 -2.65 6.63
N ALA A 43 12.47 -2.91 7.14
CA ALA A 43 13.03 -2.09 8.21
C ALA A 43 13.65 -0.78 7.67
N SER A 44 13.81 -0.67 6.36
CA SER A 44 14.03 0.58 5.64
C SER A 44 13.50 0.44 4.22
N SER A 45 13.47 1.54 3.45
CA SER A 45 13.05 1.51 2.04
C SER A 45 13.95 0.62 1.15
N ARG A 46 15.16 0.29 1.61
CA ARG A 46 16.13 -0.57 0.89
C ARG A 46 16.33 -1.94 1.55
N ASP A 47 15.81 -2.16 2.76
CA ASP A 47 15.85 -3.43 3.49
C ASP A 47 14.42 -3.98 3.62
N VAL A 48 13.95 -4.66 2.56
CA VAL A 48 12.61 -5.25 2.46
C VAL A 48 12.66 -6.69 2.95
N ARG A 49 11.78 -7.02 3.90
CA ARG A 49 11.78 -8.31 4.61
C ARG A 49 10.57 -9.18 4.31
N LEU A 50 9.45 -8.57 3.92
CA LEU A 50 8.24 -9.27 3.45
C LEU A 50 7.73 -8.60 2.18
N VAL A 51 7.25 -9.43 1.26
CA VAL A 51 6.61 -9.00 0.01
C VAL A 51 5.30 -9.78 -0.14
N GLY A 52 4.23 -9.06 -0.48
CA GLY A 52 2.93 -9.63 -0.83
C GLY A 52 2.35 -8.90 -2.04
N THR A 53 1.34 -9.49 -2.68
CA THR A 53 0.67 -8.86 -3.81
C THR A 53 -0.83 -8.93 -3.67
N PHE A 54 -1.52 -7.95 -4.24
CA PHE A 54 -2.98 -7.98 -4.41
C PHE A 54 -3.35 -7.40 -5.78
N THR A 55 -4.54 -7.73 -6.24
CA THR A 55 -5.06 -7.30 -7.54
C THR A 55 -6.14 -6.25 -7.35
N VAL A 56 -6.05 -5.16 -8.10
CA VAL A 56 -7.15 -4.23 -8.36
C VAL A 56 -7.74 -4.61 -9.71
N GLU A 57 -8.98 -5.10 -9.70
CA GLU A 57 -9.60 -5.67 -10.91
C GLU A 57 -10.01 -4.60 -11.94
N ASN A 58 -10.36 -3.40 -11.49
CA ASN A 58 -10.84 -2.31 -12.33
C ASN A 58 -10.26 -0.97 -11.86
N ASP A 59 -10.11 -0.05 -12.80
CA ASP A 59 -9.76 1.34 -12.51
C ASP A 59 -10.78 1.96 -11.54
N VAL A 60 -10.29 2.61 -10.49
CA VAL A 60 -11.12 3.33 -9.51
C VAL A 60 -10.75 4.81 -9.56
N LYS A 61 -11.76 5.64 -9.81
CA LYS A 61 -11.62 7.10 -9.93
C LYS A 61 -12.23 7.80 -8.73
N PHE A 62 -11.51 8.75 -8.16
CA PHE A 62 -12.02 9.63 -7.12
C PHE A 62 -12.00 11.08 -7.59
N LYS A 63 -13.07 11.80 -7.30
CA LYS A 63 -13.10 13.26 -7.49
C LYS A 63 -12.09 13.92 -6.52
N PRO A 64 -11.44 15.02 -6.92
CA PRO A 64 -10.60 15.83 -6.05
C PRO A 64 -11.24 16.08 -4.69
#